data_AF-A0AAU2AM76-F1
#
_entry.id   AF-A0AAU2AM76-F1
#
_cell.length_a   1.000
_cell.length_b   1.000
_cell.length_c   1.000
_cell.angle_alpha   90.00
_cell.angle_beta   90.00
_cell.angle_gamma   90.00
#
_symmetry.space_group_name_H-M   'P 1'
#
loop_
_entity.id
_entity.type
_entity.pdbx_description
1 polymer ?
#
loop_
_entity_poly.entity_id
_entity_poly.type
_entity_poly.pdbx_seq_one_letter_code
_entity_poly.pdbx_strand_id
1 'polypeptide(L)'
;MAEQARVLAIVDRGYRGAVEKQFVDTLYLVRELHRQMGGMDILLRGQAVSYAARDATVAPLRFGNRVVETLSDPRRDVRALLAAGIRVRAEEPGLIASGLVGREQLLEGVELIGARVAAESWSEYRMICFL
;
A
#
# COMPACT_ATOMS: atom_id res chain seq x y z
N MET A 1 -2.55 -10.96 -23.58
CA MET A 1 -3.49 -10.76 -22.46
C MET A 1 -2.66 -10.81 -21.19
N ALA A 2 -2.69 -9.79 -20.35
CA ALA A 2 -1.97 -9.82 -19.08
C ALA A 2 -2.57 -10.96 -18.23
N GLU A 3 -1.72 -11.86 -17.72
CA GLU A 3 -2.18 -12.93 -16.83
C GLU A 3 -2.77 -12.29 -15.58
N GLN A 4 -4.03 -12.61 -15.28
CA GLN A 4 -4.76 -12.03 -14.15
C GLN A 4 -4.10 -12.52 -12.85
N ALA A 5 -3.71 -11.60 -11.97
CA ALA A 5 -3.05 -11.94 -10.71
C ALA A 5 -3.93 -12.91 -9.91
N ARG A 6 -3.34 -14.01 -9.43
CA ARG A 6 -4.12 -15.06 -8.75
C ARG A 6 -4.36 -14.77 -7.29
N VAL A 7 -3.63 -13.82 -6.70
CA VAL A 7 -3.67 -13.52 -5.26
C VAL A 7 -3.89 -12.03 -5.02
N LEU A 8 -4.75 -11.71 -4.05
CA LEU A 8 -4.98 -10.35 -3.56
C LEU A 8 -4.43 -10.21 -2.13
N ALA A 9 -3.50 -9.28 -1.91
CA ALA A 9 -3.15 -8.79 -0.58
C ALA A 9 -4.11 -7.67 -0.18
N ILE A 10 -4.65 -7.74 1.03
CA ILE A 10 -5.43 -6.67 1.64
C ILE A 10 -4.67 -6.17 2.85
N VAL A 11 -4.34 -4.88 2.86
CA VAL A 11 -3.66 -4.21 3.97
C VAL A 11 -4.61 -3.14 4.51
N ASP A 12 -5.04 -3.29 5.75
CA ASP A 12 -6.01 -2.37 6.38
C ASP A 12 -5.36 -1.46 7.44
N ARG A 13 -4.36 -2.00 8.14
CA ARG A 13 -3.65 -1.28 9.20
C ARG A 13 -2.44 -0.55 8.65
N GLY A 14 -2.44 0.76 8.83
CA GLY A 14 -1.23 1.57 8.69
C GLY A 14 -0.20 1.20 9.76
N TYR A 15 1.06 1.26 9.39
CA TYR A 15 2.21 0.99 10.22
C TYR A 15 2.28 2.07 11.31
N ARG A 16 2.36 1.64 12.57
CA ARG A 16 2.24 2.53 13.73
C ARG A 16 3.55 3.18 14.19
N GLY A 17 4.58 3.18 13.33
CA GLY A 17 5.87 3.77 13.61
C GLY A 17 6.67 2.95 14.63
N ALA A 18 7.72 2.26 14.16
CA ALA A 18 8.83 1.90 15.02
C ALA A 18 10.06 2.69 14.57
N VAL A 19 10.96 2.98 15.51
CA VAL A 19 12.23 3.67 15.23
C VAL A 19 13.15 2.79 14.38
N GLU A 20 12.99 1.47 14.49
CA GLU A 20 13.65 0.49 13.62
C GLU A 20 12.76 0.12 12.45
N LYS A 21 13.31 0.14 11.23
CA LYS A 21 12.67 -0.48 10.08
C LYS A 21 12.58 -1.98 10.38
N GLN A 22 11.36 -2.49 10.57
CA GLN A 22 11.16 -3.93 10.67
C GLN A 22 11.69 -4.55 9.38
N PHE A 23 12.55 -5.56 9.49
CA PHE A 23 13.23 -6.19 8.35
C PHE A 23 12.28 -6.66 7.24
N VAL A 24 11.00 -6.88 7.59
CA VAL A 24 9.92 -7.26 6.67
C VAL A 24 8.71 -6.38 7.01
N ASP A 25 8.44 -5.36 6.22
CA ASP A 25 7.14 -4.69 6.21
C ASP A 25 6.20 -5.37 5.21
N THR A 26 4.90 -5.12 5.34
CA THR A 26 3.87 -5.77 4.52
C THR A 26 4.03 -5.47 3.03
N LEU A 27 4.52 -4.28 2.65
CA LEU A 27 4.70 -3.91 1.25
C LEU A 27 5.88 -4.67 0.64
N TYR A 28 6.98 -4.81 1.39
CA TYR A 28 8.08 -5.68 1.01
C TYR A 28 7.62 -7.13 0.83
N LEU A 29 6.87 -7.68 1.78
CA LEU A 29 6.35 -9.04 1.70
C LEU A 29 5.52 -9.27 0.42
N VAL A 30 4.62 -8.34 0.09
CA VAL A 30 3.80 -8.41 -1.14
C VAL A 30 4.69 -8.46 -2.38
N ARG A 31 5.74 -7.65 -2.44
CA ARG A 31 6.68 -7.64 -3.58
C ARG A 31 7.38 -8.99 -3.76
N GLU A 32 7.84 -9.59 -2.67
CA GLU A 32 8.53 -10.88 -2.74
C GLU A 32 7.55 -12.02 -3.07
N LEU A 33 6.34 -12.00 -2.49
CA LEU A 33 5.30 -12.98 -2.79
C LEU A 33 4.78 -12.89 -4.22
N HIS A 34 4.68 -11.69 -4.80
CA HIS A 34 4.31 -11.50 -6.21
C HIS A 34 5.21 -12.34 -7.14
N ARG A 35 6.52 -12.37 -6.88
CA ARG A 35 7.50 -13.14 -7.67
C ARG A 35 7.37 -14.64 -7.50
N GLN A 36 6.94 -15.11 -6.33
CA GLN A 36 6.87 -16.54 -6.00
C GLN A 36 5.51 -17.18 -6.32
N MET A 37 4.44 -16.40 -6.28
CA MET A 37 3.07 -16.91 -6.44
C MET A 37 2.50 -16.76 -7.86
N GLY A 38 3.31 -16.29 -8.82
CA GLY A 38 2.87 -16.06 -10.19
C GLY A 38 1.93 -14.85 -10.33
N GLY A 39 2.16 -13.81 -9.51
CA GLY A 39 1.38 -12.57 -9.54
C GLY A 39 0.53 -12.36 -8.29
N MET A 40 0.68 -11.18 -7.69
CA MET A 40 -0.08 -10.68 -6.57
C MET A 40 -0.44 -9.21 -6.80
N ASP A 41 -1.70 -8.85 -6.56
CA ASP A 41 -2.19 -7.47 -6.48
C ASP A 41 -2.34 -7.04 -5.02
N ILE A 42 -2.41 -5.74 -4.77
CA ILE A 42 -2.61 -5.19 -3.43
C ILE A 42 -3.77 -4.21 -3.38
N LEU A 43 -4.58 -4.32 -2.33
CA LEU A 43 -5.64 -3.41 -1.95
C LEU A 43 -5.31 -2.77 -0.60
N LEU A 44 -5.10 -1.45 -0.62
CA LEU A 44 -4.94 -0.62 0.57
C LEU A 44 -6.32 -0.17 1.06
N ARG A 45 -6.62 -0.45 2.33
CA ARG A 45 -7.88 -0.11 3.00
C ARG A 45 -7.61 0.65 4.30
N GLY A 46 -8.65 1.24 4.87
CA GLY A 46 -8.57 1.89 6.17
C GLY A 46 -7.44 2.91 6.24
N GLN A 47 -6.54 2.75 7.22
CA GLN A 47 -5.41 3.66 7.40
C GLN A 47 -4.28 3.41 6.39
N ALA A 48 -4.18 2.22 5.81
CA ALA A 48 -3.11 1.86 4.88
C ALA A 48 -3.19 2.62 3.55
N VAL A 49 -4.35 3.19 3.20
CA VAL A 49 -4.51 4.09 2.03
C VAL A 49 -3.54 5.27 2.07
N SER A 50 -3.15 5.74 3.26
CA SER A 50 -2.20 6.84 3.43
C SER A 50 -0.80 6.53 2.87
N TYR A 51 -0.47 5.25 2.68
CA TYR A 51 0.77 4.83 2.03
C TYR A 51 0.86 5.26 0.57
N ALA A 52 -0.29 5.47 -0.07
CA ALA A 52 -0.37 5.93 -1.45
C ALA A 52 -0.57 7.45 -1.57
N ALA A 53 -0.58 8.21 -0.47
CA ALA A 53 -0.75 9.67 -0.50
C ALA A 53 0.43 10.34 -1.20
N ARG A 54 0.14 11.16 -2.23
CA ARG A 54 1.13 11.77 -3.12
C ARG A 54 2.07 12.74 -2.41
N ASP A 55 1.49 13.70 -1.70
CA ASP A 55 2.21 14.86 -1.13
C ASP A 55 2.51 14.71 0.36
N ALA A 56 2.29 13.51 0.90
CA ALA A 56 2.73 13.23 2.26
C ALA A 56 4.26 13.32 2.33
N THR A 57 4.78 13.79 3.46
CA THR A 57 6.21 13.83 3.79
C THR A 57 6.48 13.10 5.09
N VAL A 58 7.66 12.50 5.24
CA VAL A 58 8.10 11.89 6.50
C VAL A 58 9.13 12.82 7.12
N ALA A 59 8.72 13.60 8.11
CA ALA A 59 9.61 14.52 8.80
C ALA A 59 10.62 13.74 9.67
N PRO A 60 11.89 14.15 9.75
CA PRO A 60 12.84 13.59 10.69
C PRO A 60 12.34 13.70 12.13
N LEU A 61 12.63 12.70 12.96
CA LEU A 61 12.34 12.75 14.40
C LEU A 61 13.57 13.19 15.17
N ARG A 62 13.37 14.06 16.18
CA ARG A 62 14.42 14.50 17.10
C ARG A 62 14.19 13.96 18.50
N PHE A 63 15.18 13.25 19.04
CA PHE A 63 15.20 12.73 20.40
C PHE A 63 16.39 13.35 21.14
N GLY A 64 16.14 14.40 21.93
CA GLY A 64 17.20 15.21 22.53
C GLY A 64 18.14 15.77 21.46
N ASN A 65 19.41 15.39 21.52
CA ASN A 65 20.44 15.84 20.57
C ASN A 65 20.59 14.92 19.33
N ARG A 66 19.81 13.83 19.24
CA ARG A 66 19.86 12.88 18.12
C ARG A 66 18.75 13.15 17.11
N VAL A 67 19.09 13.14 15.82
CA VAL A 67 18.14 13.21 14.70
C VAL A 67 18.05 11.84 14.03
N VAL A 68 16.82 11.38 13.77
CA VAL A 68 16.52 10.14 13.04
C VAL A 68 15.91 10.51 11.70
N GLU A 69 16.69 10.36 10.64
CA GLU A 69 16.31 10.67 9.24
C GLU A 69 15.98 9.40 8.44
N THR A 70 16.18 8.23 9.04
CA THR A 70 16.04 6.91 8.40
C THR A 70 14.65 6.30 8.58
N LEU A 71 13.63 7.14 8.77
CA LEU A 71 12.25 6.68 8.94
C LEU A 71 11.73 6.09 7.64
N SER A 72 10.93 5.03 7.75
CA SER A 72 10.32 4.39 6.59
C SER A 72 9.34 5.33 5.89
N ASP A 73 9.53 5.51 4.58
CA ASP A 73 8.55 6.15 3.69
C ASP A 73 7.79 5.09 2.90
N PRO A 74 6.54 4.77 3.27
CA PRO A 74 5.76 3.76 2.56
C PRO A 74 5.48 4.13 1.10
N ARG A 75 5.52 5.42 0.72
CA ARG A 75 5.35 5.83 -0.68
C ARG A 75 6.49 5.31 -1.55
N ARG A 76 7.70 5.21 -1.01
CA ARG A 76 8.85 4.62 -1.72
C ARG A 76 8.57 3.15 -2.05
N ASP A 77 8.01 2.42 -1.10
CA ASP A 77 7.71 1.00 -1.28
C ASP A 77 6.50 0.79 -2.21
N VAL A 78 5.46 1.65 -2.15
CA VAL A 78 4.36 1.63 -3.13
C VAL A 78 4.87 1.88 -4.55
N ARG A 79 5.78 2.85 -4.77
CA ARG A 79 6.41 3.05 -6.09
C ARG A 79 7.19 1.82 -6.54
N ALA A 80 7.86 1.12 -5.62
CA ALA A 80 8.57 -0.12 -5.95
C ALA A 80 7.61 -1.26 -6.33
N LEU A 81 6.42 -1.34 -5.72
CA LEU A 81 5.37 -2.28 -6.13
C LEU A 81 4.89 -1.98 -7.55
N LEU A 82 4.56 -0.71 -7.82
CA LEU A 82 4.13 -0.27 -9.15
C LEU A 82 5.20 -0.55 -10.22
N ALA A 83 6.46 -0.26 -9.93
CA ALA A 83 7.59 -0.55 -10.81
C ALA A 83 7.79 -2.05 -11.05
N ALA A 84 7.36 -2.90 -10.12
CA ALA A 84 7.36 -4.36 -10.28
C ALA A 84 6.14 -4.89 -11.07
N GLY A 85 5.26 -4.01 -11.55
CA GLY A 85 4.04 -4.40 -12.27
C GLY A 85 2.90 -4.87 -11.39
N ILE A 86 3.00 -4.66 -10.06
CA ILE A 86 1.93 -4.99 -9.11
C ILE A 86 0.83 -3.95 -9.21
N ARG A 87 -0.42 -4.40 -9.39
CA ARG A 87 -1.58 -3.50 -9.35
C ARG A 87 -1.82 -3.06 -7.91
N VAL A 88 -1.75 -1.75 -7.68
CA VAL A 88 -2.01 -1.13 -6.38
C VAL A 88 -3.34 -0.40 -6.43
N ARG A 89 -4.29 -0.82 -5.59
CA ARG A 89 -5.60 -0.18 -5.44
C ARG A 89 -5.73 0.44 -4.05
N ALA A 90 -6.38 1.59 -3.95
CA ALA A 90 -6.68 2.26 -2.68
C ALA A 90 -8.19 2.47 -2.53
N GLU A 91 -8.76 2.08 -1.39
CA GLU A 91 -10.19 2.26 -1.12
C GLU A 91 -10.55 3.71 -0.81
N GLU A 92 -11.54 4.22 -1.54
CA GLU A 92 -12.05 5.57 -1.39
C GLU A 92 -12.52 5.91 0.05
N PRO A 93 -13.25 5.03 0.78
CA PRO A 93 -13.65 5.36 2.16
C PRO A 93 -12.48 5.61 3.11
N GLY A 94 -11.38 4.86 2.96
CA GLY A 94 -10.18 5.10 3.77
C GLY A 94 -9.53 6.44 3.43
N LEU A 95 -9.50 6.78 2.13
CA LEU A 95 -8.93 8.03 1.65
C LEU A 95 -9.68 9.24 2.24
N ILE A 96 -11.01 9.20 2.17
CA ILE A 96 -11.92 10.20 2.76
C ILE A 96 -11.70 10.29 4.28
N ALA A 97 -11.62 9.16 4.98
CA ALA A 97 -11.37 9.13 6.42
C ALA A 97 -10.00 9.72 6.81
N SER A 98 -9.05 9.73 5.88
CA SER A 98 -7.72 10.35 6.03
C SER A 98 -7.71 11.84 5.64
N GLY A 99 -8.86 12.44 5.30
CA GLY A 99 -8.98 13.83 4.87
C GLY A 99 -8.53 14.09 3.43
N LEU A 100 -8.36 13.04 2.63
CA LEU A 100 -7.94 13.10 1.24
C LEU A 100 -9.14 12.81 0.34
N VAL A 101 -9.32 13.57 -0.74
CA VAL A 101 -10.45 13.42 -1.68
C VAL A 101 -9.91 13.34 -3.10
N GLY A 102 -10.38 12.35 -3.86
CA GLY A 102 -10.05 12.21 -5.27
C GLY A 102 -8.75 11.47 -5.57
N ARG A 103 -8.62 11.00 -6.82
CA ARG A 103 -7.48 10.20 -7.30
C ARG A 103 -6.19 11.03 -7.36
N GLU A 104 -6.30 12.34 -7.53
CA GLU A 104 -5.19 13.27 -7.59
C GLU A 104 -4.37 13.31 -6.29
N GLN A 105 -4.95 12.90 -5.17
CA GLN A 105 -4.25 12.77 -3.88
C GLN A 105 -3.38 11.52 -3.80
N LEU A 106 -3.50 10.62 -4.77
CA LEU A 106 -2.74 9.36 -4.82
C LEU A 106 -1.51 9.49 -5.73
N LEU A 107 -0.51 8.66 -5.44
CA LEU A 107 0.62 8.42 -6.33
C LEU A 107 0.13 8.00 -7.72
N GLU A 108 0.84 8.45 -8.75
CA GLU A 108 0.59 8.00 -10.12
C GLU A 108 0.70 6.47 -10.20
N GLY A 109 -0.22 5.85 -10.97
CA GLY A 109 -0.31 4.39 -11.09
C GLY A 109 -1.16 3.71 -10.00
N VAL A 110 -1.45 4.38 -8.88
CA VAL A 110 -2.42 3.85 -7.90
C VAL A 110 -3.84 4.10 -8.39
N GLU A 111 -4.65 3.04 -8.35
CA GLU A 111 -6.05 3.08 -8.72
C GLU A 111 -6.93 3.36 -7.51
N LEU A 112 -7.73 4.44 -7.57
CA LEU A 112 -8.79 4.67 -6.61
C LEU A 112 -9.97 3.73 -6.91
N ILE A 113 -10.47 3.04 -5.90
CA ILE A 113 -11.60 2.11 -6.04
C ILE A 113 -12.61 2.30 -4.91
N GLY A 114 -13.90 2.24 -5.24
CA GLY A 114 -14.97 2.23 -4.22
C GLY A 114 -15.05 0.89 -3.50
N ALA A 115 -15.37 0.88 -2.21
CA ALA A 115 -15.35 -0.34 -1.38
C ALA A 115 -16.27 -1.46 -1.91
N ARG A 116 -17.44 -1.12 -2.46
CA ARG A 116 -18.34 -2.12 -3.08
C ARG A 116 -17.69 -2.81 -4.27
N VAL A 117 -17.12 -2.02 -5.19
CA VAL A 117 -16.45 -2.54 -6.40
C VAL A 117 -15.20 -3.35 -6.03
N ALA A 118 -14.47 -2.90 -5.01
CA ALA A 118 -13.34 -3.65 -4.47
C ALA A 118 -13.79 -5.03 -3.97
N ALA A 119 -14.82 -5.09 -3.12
CA ALA A 119 -15.36 -6.35 -2.58
C ALA A 119 -15.90 -7.29 -3.68
N GLU A 120 -16.56 -6.76 -4.71
CA GLU A 120 -17.05 -7.56 -5.85
C GLU A 120 -15.89 -8.25 -6.60
N SER A 121 -14.77 -7.53 -6.81
CA SER A 121 -13.59 -8.06 -7.49
C SER A 121 -12.86 -9.17 -6.71
N TRP A 122 -13.15 -9.39 -5.43
CA TRP A 122 -12.48 -10.42 -4.62
C TRP A 122 -12.68 -11.82 -5.19
N SER A 123 -13.85 -12.07 -5.80
CA SER A 123 -14.18 -13.35 -6.44
C SER A 123 -13.33 -13.65 -7.69
N GLU A 124 -12.66 -12.64 -8.26
CA GLU A 124 -11.75 -12.81 -9.40
C GLU A 124 -10.40 -13.41 -8.99
N TYR A 125 -10.06 -13.34 -7.70
CA TYR A 125 -8.81 -13.86 -7.16
C TYR A 125 -8.98 -15.28 -6.63
N ARG A 126 -8.00 -16.14 -6.87
CA ARG A 126 -7.96 -17.50 -6.34
C ARG A 126 -7.71 -17.52 -4.83
N MET A 127 -7.00 -16.53 -4.30
CA MET A 127 -6.64 -16.43 -2.89
C MET A 127 -6.64 -14.97 -2.43
N ILE A 128 -7.07 -14.75 -1.19
CA ILE A 128 -7.04 -13.44 -0.54
C ILE A 128 -6.23 -13.57 0.75
N CYS A 129 -5.27 -12.68 0.94
CA CYS A 129 -4.42 -12.62 2.12
C CYS A 129 -4.67 -11.29 2.84
N PHE A 130 -5.09 -11.34 4.11
CA PHE A 130 -5.12 -10.18 4.98
C PHE A 130 -3.76 -10.07 5.67
N LEU A 131 -3.07 -8.96 5.44
CA LEU A 131 -1.70 -8.72 5.91
C LEU A 131 -1.62 -7.52 6.86
#